data_AF-A0A7H4M279-F1
#
_entry.id   AF-A0A7H4M279-F1
#
_cell.length_a   1.000
_cell.length_b   1.000
_cell.length_c   1.000
_cell.angle_alpha   90.00
_cell.angle_beta   90.00
_cell.angle_gamma   90.00
#
_symmetry.space_group_name_H-M   'P 1'
#
loop_
_entity.id
_entity.type
_entity.pdbx_description
1 polymer ?
#
loop_
_entity_poly.entity_id
_entity_poly.type
_entity_poly.pdbx_seq_one_letter_code
_entity_poly.pdbx_strand_id
1 'polypeptide(L)'
;MLEWAKDHVTSTLFVCWAVQAALNILYGIPKQTRSEKISGVYEHHILQPHALLTRGFDDSFLAPHSRYADFPAALIRDYTDLEILAETEEGTPTCLPAKISASPS
;
A
#
# COMPACT_ATOMS: atom_id res chain seq x y z
N MET A 1 13.80 13.29 3.92
CA MET A 1 14.16 11.92 3.49
C MET A 1 13.28 11.46 2.33
N LEU A 2 11.94 11.41 2.46
CA LEU A 2 11.08 11.05 1.32
C LEU A 2 11.29 11.95 0.10
N GLU A 3 11.41 13.27 0.30
CA GLU A 3 11.65 14.20 -0.81
C GLU A 3 12.98 13.93 -1.52
N TRP A 4 14.04 13.65 -0.76
CA TRP A 4 15.34 13.28 -1.32
C TRP A 4 15.28 11.95 -2.09
N ALA A 5 14.51 10.98 -1.58
CA ALA A 5 14.39 9.66 -2.21
C ALA A 5 13.73 9.74 -3.59
N LYS A 6 12.91 10.77 -3.88
CA LYS A 6 12.30 10.97 -5.20
C LYS A 6 13.34 11.07 -6.32
N ASP A 7 14.48 11.73 -6.04
CA ASP A 7 15.53 11.97 -7.04
C ASP A 7 16.71 11.00 -6.95
N HIS A 8 16.81 10.22 -5.86
CA HIS A 8 18.00 9.41 -5.54
C HIS A 8 17.73 7.91 -5.38
N VAL A 9 16.46 7.49 -5.38
CA VAL A 9 16.08 6.08 -5.18
C VAL A 9 15.09 5.66 -6.26
N THR A 10 15.44 4.63 -7.04
CA THR A 10 14.60 4.14 -8.14
C THR A 10 13.25 3.60 -7.69
N SER A 11 13.18 2.95 -6.51
CA SER A 11 11.93 2.46 -5.92
C SER A 11 12.02 2.41 -4.41
N THR A 12 10.97 2.89 -3.73
CA THR A 12 10.88 2.90 -2.26
C THR A 12 9.72 2.02 -1.80
N LEU A 13 10.00 1.05 -0.93
CA LEU A 13 8.99 0.21 -0.31
C LEU A 13 8.62 0.77 1.08
N PHE A 14 7.35 1.14 1.26
CA PHE A 14 6.81 1.57 2.54
C PHE A 14 6.08 0.42 3.23
N VAL A 15 6.37 0.19 4.51
CA VAL A 15 5.79 -0.91 5.29
C VAL A 15 5.06 -0.39 6.53
N CYS A 16 3.85 -0.91 6.78
CA CYS A 16 3.02 -0.62 7.95
C CYS A 16 2.82 0.88 8.20
N TRP A 17 3.42 1.45 9.25
CA TRP A 17 3.27 2.87 9.57
C TRP A 17 3.89 3.80 8.52
N ALA A 18 4.96 3.35 7.85
CA ALA A 18 5.58 4.13 6.78
C ALA A 18 4.62 4.35 5.59
N VAL A 19 3.65 3.45 5.38
CA VAL A 19 2.59 3.65 4.38
C VAL A 19 1.72 4.85 4.76
N GLN A 20 1.35 4.98 6.03
CA GLN A 20 0.57 6.12 6.50
C GLN A 20 1.30 7.45 6.32
N ALA A 21 2.60 7.48 6.65
CA ALA A 21 3.42 8.66 6.45
C ALA A 21 3.57 9.00 4.95
N ALA A 22 3.80 7.99 4.11
CA ALA A 22 3.91 8.18 2.66
C ALA A 22 2.61 8.67 2.03
N LEU A 23 1.45 8.08 2.38
CA LEU A 23 0.15 8.54 1.90
C LEU A 23 -0.15 9.98 2.31
N ASN A 24 0.26 10.38 3.52
CA ASN A 24 0.11 11.75 3.97
C ASN A 24 1.03 12.73 3.22
N ILE A 25 2.33 12.40 3.09
CA ILE A 25 3.33 13.28 2.48
C ILE A 25 3.16 13.37 0.96
N LEU A 26 2.83 12.27 0.29
CA LEU A 26 2.77 12.18 -1.18
C LEU A 26 1.38 12.52 -1.73
N TYR A 27 0.31 12.15 -1.01
CA TYR A 27 -1.07 12.28 -1.50
C TYR A 27 -1.95 13.17 -0.60
N GLY A 28 -1.41 13.73 0.48
CA GLY A 28 -2.17 14.59 1.40
C GLY A 28 -3.25 13.85 2.21
N ILE A 29 -3.26 12.51 2.20
CA ILE A 29 -4.29 11.73 2.86
C ILE A 29 -4.10 11.82 4.40
N PRO A 30 -5.13 12.22 5.16
CA PRO A 30 -5.01 12.32 6.61
C PRO A 30 -4.90 10.94 7.27
N LYS A 31 -4.19 10.89 8.40
CA LYS A 31 -4.06 9.67 9.22
C LYS A 31 -5.44 9.18 9.67
N GLN A 32 -5.81 7.97 9.26
CA GLN A 32 -6.95 7.25 9.80
C GLN A 32 -6.48 6.16 10.77
N THR A 33 -7.19 6.03 11.89
CA THR A 33 -6.87 5.08 12.96
C THR A 33 -8.14 4.34 13.33
N ARG A 34 -8.06 3.01 13.33
CA ARG A 34 -9.15 2.13 13.74
C ARG A 34 -9.33 2.19 15.26
N SER A 35 -10.56 1.99 15.71
CA SER A 35 -10.88 1.81 17.14
C SER A 35 -10.26 0.52 17.69
N GLU A 36 -10.19 -0.53 16.86
CA GLU A 36 -9.68 -1.84 17.23
C GLU A 36 -8.43 -2.21 16.43
N LYS A 37 -7.51 -2.90 17.09
CA LYS A 37 -6.26 -3.36 16.47
C LYS A 37 -6.55 -4.54 15.55
N ILE A 38 -6.05 -4.46 14.31
CA ILE A 38 -5.91 -5.63 13.45
C ILE A 38 -4.66 -6.38 13.90
N SER A 39 -4.79 -7.63 14.32
CA SER A 39 -3.68 -8.45 14.84
C SER A 39 -3.93 -9.92 14.54
N GLY A 40 -3.32 -10.45 13.49
CA GLY A 40 -3.55 -11.82 13.04
C GLY A 40 -2.88 -12.11 11.70
N VAL A 41 -3.15 -13.29 11.16
CA VAL A 41 -2.76 -13.68 9.80
C VAL A 41 -4.03 -13.74 8.96
N TYR A 42 -4.03 -13.03 7.84
CA TYR A 42 -5.21 -12.84 7.00
C TYR A 42 -4.93 -13.33 5.59
N GLU A 43 -5.96 -13.89 4.95
CA GLU A 43 -5.89 -14.28 3.54
C GLU A 43 -6.05 -13.05 2.65
N HIS A 44 -5.25 -13.03 1.60
CA HIS A 44 -5.20 -11.98 0.59
C HIS A 44 -5.39 -12.61 -0.78
N HIS A 45 -6.02 -11.89 -1.68
CA HIS A 45 -6.13 -12.26 -3.08
C HIS A 45 -5.39 -11.26 -3.95
N ILE A 46 -4.78 -11.75 -5.02
CA ILE A 46 -4.10 -10.92 -6.01
C ILE A 46 -5.14 -10.36 -6.98
N LEU A 47 -5.07 -9.04 -7.21
CA LEU A 47 -5.94 -8.32 -8.14
C LEU A 47 -5.34 -8.19 -9.53
N GLN A 48 -4.02 -8.33 -9.65
CA GLN A 48 -3.28 -8.20 -10.91
C GLN A 48 -2.28 -9.37 -11.06
N PRO A 49 -2.69 -10.48 -11.70
CA PRO A 49 -1.87 -11.70 -11.81
C PRO A 49 -0.52 -11.50 -12.52
N HIS A 50 -0.40 -10.47 -13.36
CA HIS A 50 0.80 -10.18 -14.14
C HIS A 50 1.62 -8.99 -13.59
N ALA A 51 1.27 -8.47 -12.42
CA ALA A 51 2.04 -7.40 -11.81
C ALA A 51 3.44 -7.92 -11.41
N LEU A 52 4.46 -7.10 -11.65
CA LEU A 52 5.85 -7.48 -11.39
C LEU A 52 6.12 -7.78 -9.91
N LEU A 53 5.45 -7.05 -9.00
CA LEU A 53 5.68 -7.17 -7.56
C LEU A 53 5.08 -8.45 -6.96
N THR A 54 3.99 -8.96 -7.52
CA THR A 54 3.30 -10.18 -7.07
C THR A 54 3.61 -11.39 -7.95
N ARG A 55 4.56 -11.26 -8.88
CA ARG A 55 4.92 -12.35 -9.79
C ARG A 55 5.44 -13.56 -9.01
N GLY A 56 4.80 -14.71 -9.22
CA GLY A 56 5.16 -15.98 -8.59
C GLY A 56 4.49 -16.21 -7.23
N PHE A 57 3.59 -15.31 -6.81
CA PHE A 57 2.66 -15.60 -5.73
C PHE A 57 1.51 -16.46 -6.26
N ASP A 58 0.91 -17.26 -5.38
CA ASP A 58 -0.37 -17.92 -5.64
C ASP A 58 -1.50 -16.88 -5.72
N ASP A 59 -2.62 -17.22 -6.37
CA ASP A 59 -3.78 -16.32 -6.52
C ASP A 59 -4.30 -15.80 -5.17
N SER A 60 -4.16 -16.60 -4.11
CA SER A 60 -4.33 -16.17 -2.72
C SER A 60 -3.13 -16.54 -1.84
N PHE A 61 -2.85 -15.71 -0.83
CA PHE A 61 -1.75 -15.93 0.11
C PHE A 61 -2.06 -15.39 1.51
N LEU A 62 -1.43 -15.98 2.53
CA LEU A 62 -1.54 -15.54 3.91
C LEU A 62 -0.46 -14.50 4.25
N ALA A 63 -0.86 -13.38 4.88
CA ALA A 63 0.08 -12.39 5.38
C ALA A 63 -0.33 -11.84 6.76
N PRO A 64 0.63 -11.57 7.66
CA PRO A 64 0.35 -11.04 8.98
C PRO A 64 0.03 -9.55 8.93
N HIS A 65 -0.97 -9.13 9.72
CA HIS A 65 -1.25 -7.73 10.02
C HIS A 65 -1.13 -7.48 11.52
N SER A 66 -0.54 -6.35 11.88
CA SER A 66 -0.46 -5.87 13.28
C SER A 66 -0.45 -4.35 13.29
N ARG A 67 -1.63 -3.74 13.19
CA ARG A 67 -1.76 -2.28 13.05
C ARG A 67 -3.09 -1.72 13.54
N TYR A 68 -3.05 -0.45 13.92
CA TYR A 68 -4.23 0.41 14.12
C TYR A 68 -4.46 1.36 12.94
N ALA A 69 -3.46 1.57 12.08
CA ALA A 69 -3.62 2.43 10.92
C ALA A 69 -4.69 1.84 9.99
N ASP A 70 -5.62 2.67 9.53
CA ASP A 70 -6.66 2.28 8.58
C ASP A 70 -6.40 2.84 7.20
N PHE A 71 -6.68 2.03 6.18
CA PHE A 71 -6.51 2.40 4.77
C PHE A 71 -7.61 1.75 3.95
N PRO A 72 -8.83 2.32 3.91
CA PRO A 72 -9.90 1.76 3.08
C PRO A 72 -9.47 1.74 1.60
N ALA A 73 -9.69 0.63 0.89
CA ALA A 73 -9.32 0.53 -0.52
C ALA A 73 -9.97 1.64 -1.38
N ALA A 74 -11.21 2.04 -1.05
CA ALA A 74 -11.89 3.16 -1.69
C ALA A 74 -11.10 4.48 -1.56
N LEU A 75 -10.54 4.77 -0.38
CA LEU A 75 -9.72 5.97 -0.16
C LEU A 75 -8.48 5.98 -1.06
N ILE A 76 -7.84 4.82 -1.22
CA ILE A 76 -6.67 4.69 -2.10
C ILE A 76 -7.07 4.91 -3.57
N ARG A 77 -8.17 4.29 -4.01
CA ARG A 77 -8.67 4.41 -5.40
C ARG A 77 -9.14 5.82 -5.75
N ASP A 78 -9.76 6.53 -4.82
CA ASP A 78 -10.37 7.84 -5.08
C ASP A 78 -9.37 9.00 -5.01
N TYR A 79 -8.32 8.88 -4.18
CA TYR A 79 -7.41 9.99 -3.86
C TYR A 79 -5.95 9.76 -4.27
N THR A 80 -5.63 8.61 -4.88
CA THR A 80 -4.28 8.30 -5.34
C THR A 80 -4.28 7.71 -6.74
N ASP A 81 -3.11 7.70 -7.37
CA ASP A 81 -2.84 6.98 -8.62
C ASP A 81 -2.22 5.60 -8.36
N LEU A 82 -2.28 5.10 -7.12
CA LEU A 82 -1.77 3.80 -6.73
C LEU A 82 -2.67 2.70 -7.29
N GLU A 83 -2.05 1.69 -7.89
CA GLU A 83 -2.75 0.46 -8.24
C GLU A 83 -2.78 -0.44 -7.00
N ILE A 84 -3.87 -1.18 -6.79
CA ILE A 84 -3.94 -2.16 -5.70
C ILE A 84 -3.67 -3.54 -6.27
N LEU A 85 -2.62 -4.20 -5.78
CA LEU A 85 -2.21 -5.52 -6.28
C LEU A 85 -2.73 -6.67 -5.42
N ALA A 86 -2.97 -6.43 -4.14
CA ALA A 86 -3.52 -7.43 -3.23
C ALA A 86 -4.34 -6.81 -2.11
N GLU A 87 -5.46 -7.45 -1.79
CA GLU A 87 -6.43 -7.07 -0.75
C GLU A 87 -6.84 -8.29 0.07
N THR A 88 -7.26 -8.09 1.33
CA THR A 88 -7.97 -9.12 2.10
C THR A 88 -9.39 -9.33 1.58
N GLU A 89 -10.07 -10.42 1.97
CA GLU A 89 -11.51 -10.58 1.69
C GLU A 89 -12.36 -9.41 2.18
N GLU A 90 -11.95 -8.79 3.29
CA GLU A 90 -12.59 -7.61 3.89
C GLU A 90 -12.30 -6.31 3.10
N GLY A 91 -11.64 -6.39 1.93
CA GLY A 91 -11.32 -5.25 1.07
C GLY A 91 -10.21 -4.35 1.61
N THR A 92 -9.33 -4.91 2.45
CA THR A 92 -8.23 -4.15 3.04
C THR A 92 -6.96 -4.27 2.17
N PRO A 93 -6.43 -3.16 1.64
CA PRO A 93 -5.25 -3.18 0.77
C PRO A 93 -3.97 -3.47 1.55
N THR A 94 -3.11 -4.31 0.93
CA THR A 94 -1.83 -4.73 1.52
C THR A 94 -0.63 -4.45 0.61
N CYS A 95 -0.83 -4.48 -0.72
CA CYS A 95 0.25 -4.23 -1.68
C CYS A 95 -0.16 -3.14 -2.68
N LEU A 96 0.57 -2.02 -2.67
CA LEU A 96 0.34 -0.84 -3.50
C LEU A 96 1.65 -0.42 -4.18
N PRO A 97 1.83 -0.61 -5.50
CA PRO A 97 2.88 0.03 -6.27
C PRO A 97 2.61 1.53 -6.34
N ALA A 98 3.61 2.31 -5.94
CA ALA A 98 3.64 3.73 -6.22
C ALA A 98 4.27 4.00 -7.58
N LYS A 99 3.54 4.71 -8.44
CA LYS A 99 4.16 5.41 -9.58
C LYS A 99 4.80 6.67 -9.03
N ILE A 100 6.03 6.54 -8.51
CA ILE A 100 6.86 7.73 -8.31
C ILE A 100 7.37 8.11 -9.69
N SER A 101 6.55 8.85 -10.45
CA SER A 101 7.04 9.48 -11.67
C SER A 101 8.10 10.48 -11.24
N ALA A 102 9.38 10.19 -11.53
CA ALA A 102 10.38 11.23 -11.57
C ALA A 102 9.84 12.31 -12.51
N SER A 103 9.66 13.52 -12.00
CA SER A 103 9.31 14.68 -12.83
C SER A 103 10.29 14.74 -14.00
N PRO A 104 9.84 14.93 -15.25
CA PRO A 104 10.78 15.10 -16.35
C PRO A 104 11.55 16.39 -16.08
N SER A 105 12.88 16.26 -16.04
CA SER A 105 13.83 17.38 -16.08
C SER A 105 13.69 18.16 -17.39
#